data_AF-A0A377GC00-F1
#
_entry.id   AF-A0A377GC00-F1
#
_cell.length_a   1.000
_cell.length_b   1.000
_cell.length_c   1.000
_cell.angle_alpha   90.00
_cell.angle_beta   90.00
_cell.angle_gamma   90.00
#
_symmetry.space_group_name_H-M   'P 1'
#
loop_
_entity.id
_entity.type
_entity.pdbx_description
1 polymer ?
#
loop_
_entity_poly.entity_id
_entity_poly.type
_entity_poly.pdbx_seq_one_letter_code
_entity_poly.pdbx_strand_id
1 'polypeptide(L)'
;MYFKNEAYSHLTTTKPSLNDLKNQFSKFTLDCGFFRANAKRQIEGLQNNYDALILYYGKIIEETNKQIATDAGILKEVEAYGEDGDALQSRIKNELGRLNSYLQEIQSQLAKTTSLKRLCSLNPGELFEEAIKNKSSALLIAQTPELSAKITSSQFTQITHKDAEIVKLLALILMKREYSFATPTIFAELKLQAQTEGDKFFIAEKENEAVSYLLLKIKHYLDKKIAQALQEKTTPWALGYFGSRHKLTIGEKKISVPQGIYELKRLLDHPGNHLPVEILSKMQNMLHKKNIENKDESLFTQFKRLISLLFGYRQSQETSKEYEYLEQVTLGGRAIP
;
A
#
# COMPACT_ATOMS: atom_id res chain seq x y z
N MET A 1 -92.12 11.24 5.93
CA MET A 1 -91.50 11.84 7.13
C MET A 1 -90.74 10.76 7.87
N TYR A 2 -89.40 10.88 7.94
CA TYR A 2 -88.58 10.89 9.16
C TYR A 2 -87.13 10.59 8.76
N PHE A 3 -86.30 11.64 8.82
CA PHE A 3 -84.84 11.56 8.82
C PHE A 3 -84.35 10.67 9.96
N LYS A 4 -83.25 9.94 9.77
CA LYS A 4 -82.23 9.77 10.83
C LYS A 4 -80.85 9.38 10.30
N ASN A 5 -80.00 10.40 10.33
CA ASN A 5 -78.58 10.42 10.68
C ASN A 5 -77.65 9.43 10.00
N GLU A 6 -77.01 9.93 8.94
CA GLU A 6 -75.59 9.72 8.70
C GLU A 6 -74.81 10.02 9.99
N ALA A 7 -74.34 8.96 10.65
CA ALA A 7 -73.33 9.09 11.68
C ALA A 7 -72.01 9.43 10.98
N TYR A 8 -71.66 10.72 11.01
CA TYR A 8 -70.30 11.18 10.79
C TYR A 8 -69.38 10.42 11.75
N SER A 9 -68.66 9.44 11.20
CA SER A 9 -67.48 8.88 11.85
C SER A 9 -66.40 9.96 11.83
N HIS A 10 -66.43 10.86 12.81
CA HIS A 10 -65.26 11.63 13.16
C HIS A 10 -64.19 10.64 13.59
N LEU A 11 -63.30 10.27 12.67
CA LEU A 11 -61.97 9.79 12.97
C LEU A 11 -61.25 10.91 13.71
N THR A 12 -61.45 10.98 15.02
CA THR A 12 -60.56 11.71 15.92
C THR A 12 -59.25 10.92 15.97
N THR A 13 -58.38 11.17 14.99
CA THR A 13 -56.93 10.94 15.18
C THR A 13 -56.50 11.86 16.32
N THR A 14 -56.53 11.33 17.53
CA THR A 14 -56.08 12.02 18.74
C THR A 14 -54.60 12.31 18.57
N LYS A 15 -54.24 13.60 18.56
CA LYS A 15 -52.86 14.06 18.43
C LYS A 15 -52.04 13.45 19.59
N PRO A 16 -50.93 12.73 19.32
CA PRO A 16 -50.12 12.08 20.36
C PRO A 16 -49.58 13.10 21.35
N SER A 17 -49.56 12.81 22.65
CA SER A 17 -49.10 13.80 23.63
C SER A 17 -47.60 14.10 23.47
N LEU A 18 -47.14 15.26 23.93
CA LEU A 18 -45.70 15.59 23.90
C LEU A 18 -44.86 14.55 24.65
N ASN A 19 -45.40 13.93 25.71
CA ASN A 19 -44.70 12.86 26.43
C ASN A 19 -44.62 11.57 25.61
N ASP A 20 -45.67 11.24 24.85
CA ASP A 20 -45.66 10.10 23.93
C ASP A 20 -44.62 10.31 22.83
N LEU A 21 -44.55 11.52 22.26
CA LEU A 21 -43.53 11.89 21.27
C LEU A 21 -42.11 11.80 21.84
N LYS A 22 -41.88 12.21 23.10
CA LYS A 22 -40.59 12.06 23.79
C LYS A 22 -40.19 10.58 23.93
N ASN A 23 -41.14 9.73 24.31
CA ASN A 23 -40.92 8.30 24.50
C ASN A 23 -40.68 7.59 23.15
N GLN A 24 -41.49 7.91 22.14
CA GLN A 24 -41.36 7.40 20.78
C GLN A 24 -40.00 7.77 20.20
N PHE A 25 -39.62 9.04 20.26
CA PHE A 25 -38.31 9.51 19.80
C PHE A 25 -37.17 8.80 20.54
N SER A 26 -37.24 8.72 21.88
CA SER A 26 -36.16 8.10 22.67
C SER A 26 -35.98 6.62 22.35
N LYS A 27 -37.07 5.86 22.20
CA LYS A 27 -37.03 4.45 21.77
C LYS A 27 -36.47 4.32 20.35
N PHE A 28 -36.95 5.15 19.45
CA PHE A 28 -36.53 5.13 18.05
C PHE A 28 -35.04 5.43 17.89
N THR A 29 -34.52 6.46 18.56
CA THR A 29 -33.09 6.80 18.53
C THR A 29 -32.21 5.64 19.05
N LEU A 30 -32.68 4.89 20.06
CA LEU A 30 -31.99 3.69 20.54
C LEU A 30 -31.93 2.60 19.45
N ASP A 31 -33.04 2.33 18.77
CA ASP A 31 -33.10 1.35 17.69
C ASP A 31 -32.19 1.76 16.51
N CYS A 32 -32.17 3.05 16.14
CA CYS A 32 -31.20 3.59 15.17
C CYS A 32 -29.76 3.40 15.61
N GLY A 33 -29.46 3.58 16.91
CA GLY A 33 -28.16 3.31 17.50
C GLY A 33 -27.73 1.84 17.35
N PHE A 34 -28.62 0.90 17.69
CA PHE A 34 -28.36 -0.54 17.53
C PHE A 34 -28.17 -0.93 16.06
N PHE A 35 -28.99 -0.37 15.17
CA PHE A 35 -28.86 -0.58 13.74
C PHE A 35 -27.47 -0.16 13.24
N ARG A 36 -27.02 1.06 13.54
CA ARG A 36 -25.69 1.55 13.13
C ARG A 36 -24.55 0.69 13.68
N ALA A 37 -24.66 0.26 14.94
CA ALA A 37 -23.67 -0.61 15.56
C ALA A 37 -23.60 -1.99 14.88
N ASN A 38 -24.75 -2.57 14.56
CA ASN A 38 -24.82 -3.85 13.84
C ASN A 38 -24.32 -3.72 12.39
N ALA A 39 -24.69 -2.63 11.71
CA ALA A 39 -24.23 -2.33 10.35
C ALA A 39 -22.71 -2.28 10.28
N LYS A 40 -22.07 -1.59 11.22
CA LYS A 40 -20.60 -1.53 11.32
C LYS A 40 -19.97 -2.92 11.44
N ARG A 41 -20.48 -3.77 12.35
CA ARG A 41 -19.98 -5.14 12.52
C ARG A 41 -20.15 -5.99 11.28
N GLN A 42 -21.29 -5.86 10.58
CA GLN A 42 -21.53 -6.60 9.35
C GLN A 42 -20.62 -6.15 8.22
N ILE A 43 -20.39 -4.84 8.06
CA ILE A 43 -19.41 -4.31 7.10
C ILE A 43 -18.02 -4.89 7.38
N GLU A 44 -17.56 -4.88 8.63
CA GLU A 44 -16.27 -5.46 9.04
C GLU A 44 -16.20 -6.97 8.72
N GLY A 45 -17.30 -7.71 8.93
CA GLY A 45 -17.39 -9.13 8.64
C GLY A 45 -17.38 -9.49 7.15
N LEU A 46 -17.75 -8.56 6.26
CA LEU A 46 -17.79 -8.80 4.81
C LEU A 46 -16.42 -8.61 4.12
N GLN A 47 -15.43 -8.01 4.80
CA GLN A 47 -14.05 -7.85 4.33
C GLN A 47 -13.95 -7.34 2.87
N ASN A 48 -13.31 -8.10 1.97
CA ASN A 48 -13.09 -7.73 0.57
C ASN A 48 -14.17 -8.30 -0.38
N ASN A 49 -15.30 -8.80 0.13
CA ASN A 49 -16.42 -9.21 -0.71
C ASN A 49 -17.19 -7.98 -1.20
N TYR A 50 -16.68 -7.37 -2.27
CA TYR A 50 -17.21 -6.10 -2.79
C TYR A 50 -18.67 -6.21 -3.25
N ASP A 51 -19.11 -7.35 -3.79
CA ASP A 51 -20.50 -7.57 -4.19
C ASP A 51 -21.45 -7.52 -3.00
N ALA A 52 -21.11 -8.27 -1.94
CA ALA A 52 -21.90 -8.27 -0.71
C ALA A 52 -21.88 -6.91 -0.02
N LEU A 53 -20.74 -6.22 -0.01
CA LEU A 53 -20.61 -4.87 0.55
C LEU A 53 -21.49 -3.85 -0.19
N ILE A 54 -21.46 -3.83 -1.53
CA ILE A 54 -22.27 -2.92 -2.34
C ILE A 54 -23.77 -3.10 -2.03
N LEU A 55 -24.23 -4.37 -2.02
CA LEU A 55 -25.62 -4.68 -1.67
C LEU A 55 -25.96 -4.24 -0.24
N TYR A 56 -25.05 -4.45 0.70
CA TYR A 56 -25.27 -4.13 2.10
C TYR A 56 -25.30 -2.61 2.36
N TYR A 57 -24.38 -1.85 1.77
CA TYR A 57 -24.42 -0.39 1.81
C TYR A 57 -25.71 0.17 1.20
N GLY A 58 -26.21 -0.42 0.11
CA GLY A 58 -27.52 -0.07 -0.46
C GLY A 58 -28.66 -0.24 0.55
N LYS A 59 -28.68 -1.35 1.30
CA LYS A 59 -29.67 -1.59 2.37
C LYS A 59 -29.53 -0.58 3.52
N ILE A 60 -28.29 -0.24 3.90
CA ILE A 60 -28.05 0.76 4.95
C ILE A 60 -28.57 2.13 4.55
N ILE A 61 -28.35 2.54 3.30
CA ILE A 61 -28.85 3.80 2.75
C ILE A 61 -30.38 3.84 2.80
N GLU A 62 -31.03 2.76 2.35
CA GLU A 62 -32.50 2.66 2.38
C GLU A 62 -33.03 2.81 3.82
N GLU A 63 -32.44 2.07 4.76
CA GLU A 63 -32.87 2.08 6.16
C GLU A 63 -32.58 3.42 6.85
N THR A 64 -31.44 4.05 6.57
CA THR A 64 -31.10 5.37 7.12
C THR A 64 -32.04 6.45 6.59
N ASN A 65 -32.45 6.37 5.31
CA ASN A 65 -33.45 7.28 4.75
C ASN A 65 -34.82 7.09 5.41
N LYS A 66 -35.23 5.85 5.71
CA LYS A 66 -36.44 5.59 6.51
C LYS A 66 -36.31 6.24 7.89
N GLN A 67 -35.14 6.14 8.53
CA GLN A 67 -34.92 6.74 9.84
C GLN A 67 -35.01 8.26 9.82
N ILE A 68 -34.42 8.90 8.80
CA ILE A 68 -34.53 10.34 8.58
C ILE A 68 -36.00 10.74 8.37
N ALA A 69 -36.75 9.98 7.56
CA ALA A 69 -38.17 10.26 7.32
C ALA A 69 -39.01 10.14 8.59
N THR A 70 -38.74 9.14 9.44
CA THR A 70 -39.41 8.98 10.74
C THR A 70 -39.13 10.15 11.67
N ASP A 71 -37.87 10.53 11.86
CA ASP A 71 -37.50 11.67 12.71
C ASP A 71 -38.06 13.00 12.17
N ALA A 72 -38.07 13.19 10.85
CA ALA A 72 -38.69 14.36 10.21
C ALA A 72 -40.22 14.37 10.39
N GLY A 73 -40.86 13.20 10.43
CA GLY A 73 -42.29 13.06 10.77
C GLY A 73 -42.57 13.47 12.21
N ILE A 74 -41.80 12.93 13.16
CA ILE A 74 -41.91 13.28 14.59
C ILE A 74 -41.66 14.78 14.78
N LEU A 75 -40.67 15.37 14.10
CA LEU A 75 -40.38 16.80 14.18
C LEU A 75 -41.59 17.66 13.83
N LYS A 76 -42.30 17.34 12.73
CA LYS A 76 -43.53 18.04 12.33
C LYS A 76 -44.64 17.93 13.37
N GLU A 77 -44.76 16.79 14.04
CA GLU A 77 -45.75 16.61 15.11
C GLU A 77 -45.39 17.45 16.35
N VAL A 78 -44.11 17.56 16.68
CA VAL A 78 -43.60 18.37 17.81
C VAL A 78 -43.71 19.88 17.53
N GLU A 79 -43.56 20.32 16.28
CA GLU A 79 -43.74 21.74 15.88
C GLU A 79 -45.12 22.28 16.30
N ALA A 80 -46.14 21.43 16.30
CA ALA A 80 -47.48 21.80 16.68
C ALA A 80 -47.67 21.99 18.21
N TYR A 81 -46.61 21.92 19.02
CA TYR A 81 -46.60 22.22 20.46
C TYR A 81 -45.92 23.56 20.80
N GLY A 82 -45.39 24.30 19.81
CA GLY A 82 -44.73 25.58 20.06
C GLY A 82 -43.55 25.47 21.04
N GLU A 83 -43.42 26.44 21.95
CA GLU A 83 -42.32 26.56 22.91
C GLU A 83 -42.17 25.33 23.83
N ASP A 84 -43.28 24.68 24.21
CA ASP A 84 -43.25 23.46 25.05
C ASP A 84 -42.50 22.30 24.37
N GLY A 85 -42.45 22.31 23.04
CA GLY A 85 -41.79 21.30 22.21
C GLY A 85 -40.30 21.57 21.94
N ASP A 86 -39.79 22.76 22.20
CA ASP A 86 -38.47 23.22 21.72
C ASP A 86 -37.32 22.30 22.10
N ALA A 87 -37.32 21.81 23.34
CA ALA A 87 -36.30 20.89 23.83
C ALA A 87 -36.29 19.57 23.02
N LEU A 88 -37.47 19.05 22.67
CA LEU A 88 -37.58 17.84 21.85
C LEU A 88 -37.25 18.14 20.38
N GLN A 89 -37.71 19.27 19.83
CA GLN A 89 -37.35 19.69 18.47
C GLN A 89 -35.83 19.79 18.28
N SER A 90 -35.13 20.41 19.24
CA SER A 90 -33.67 20.54 19.22
C SER A 90 -32.98 19.18 19.21
N ARG A 91 -33.45 18.24 20.04
CA ARG A 91 -32.94 16.86 20.06
C ARG A 91 -33.16 16.14 18.73
N ILE A 92 -34.34 16.27 18.13
CA ILE A 92 -34.67 15.63 16.84
C ILE A 92 -33.81 16.24 15.73
N LYS A 93 -33.67 17.57 15.66
CA LYS A 93 -32.80 18.25 14.68
C LYS A 93 -31.35 17.78 14.78
N ASN A 94 -30.83 17.58 16.00
CA ASN A 94 -29.49 17.04 16.21
C ASN A 94 -29.35 15.59 15.72
N GLU A 95 -30.34 14.73 15.95
CA GLU A 95 -30.29 13.36 15.45
C GLU A 95 -30.44 13.29 13.93
N LEU A 96 -31.31 14.11 13.33
CA LEU A 96 -31.37 14.29 11.87
C LEU A 96 -30.02 14.72 11.30
N GLY A 97 -29.32 15.64 11.96
CA GLY A 97 -27.95 16.02 11.58
C GLY A 97 -27.00 14.82 11.56
N ARG A 98 -27.03 14.00 12.62
CA ARG A 98 -26.21 12.78 12.72
C ARG A 98 -26.56 11.74 11.67
N LEU A 99 -27.86 11.50 11.41
CA LEU A 99 -28.31 10.56 10.39
C LEU A 99 -27.91 11.00 8.99
N ASN A 100 -28.00 12.30 8.68
CA ASN A 100 -27.54 12.84 7.40
C ASN A 100 -26.02 12.70 7.22
N SER A 101 -25.22 12.97 8.26
CA SER A 101 -23.76 12.74 8.20
C SER A 101 -23.43 11.26 8.00
N TYR A 102 -24.14 10.37 8.71
CA TYR A 102 -23.97 8.93 8.52
C TYR A 102 -24.36 8.47 7.11
N LEU A 103 -25.46 8.98 6.57
CA LEU A 103 -25.89 8.70 5.20
C LEU A 103 -24.83 9.10 4.17
N GLN A 104 -24.27 10.31 4.30
CA GLN A 104 -23.19 10.79 3.43
C GLN A 104 -21.94 9.90 3.51
N GLU A 105 -21.56 9.47 4.71
CA GLU A 105 -20.45 8.54 4.91
C GLU A 105 -20.70 7.22 4.17
N ILE A 106 -21.88 6.62 4.36
CA ILE A 106 -22.23 5.34 3.73
C ILE A 106 -22.31 5.46 2.20
N GLN A 107 -22.85 6.56 1.67
CA GLN A 107 -22.87 6.82 0.22
C GLN A 107 -21.45 6.93 -0.35
N SER A 108 -20.54 7.59 0.36
CA SER A 108 -19.13 7.67 -0.01
C SER A 108 -18.47 6.29 -0.01
N GLN A 109 -18.73 5.47 1.01
CA GLN A 109 -18.22 4.09 1.08
C GLN A 109 -18.77 3.22 -0.04
N LEU A 110 -20.05 3.34 -0.39
CA LEU A 110 -20.65 2.64 -1.52
C LEU A 110 -19.96 3.01 -2.85
N ALA A 111 -19.76 4.30 -3.11
CA ALA A 111 -19.09 4.78 -4.32
C ALA A 111 -17.63 4.29 -4.40
N LYS A 112 -16.90 4.34 -3.27
CA LYS A 112 -15.54 3.81 -3.15
C LYS A 112 -15.50 2.30 -3.42
N THR A 113 -16.39 1.53 -2.79
CA THR A 113 -16.46 0.06 -2.93
C THR A 113 -16.80 -0.34 -4.37
N THR A 114 -17.71 0.40 -5.02
CA THR A 114 -18.07 0.18 -6.43
C THR A 114 -16.88 0.43 -7.34
N SER A 115 -16.13 1.52 -7.11
CA SER A 115 -14.90 1.81 -7.83
C SER A 115 -13.85 0.70 -7.63
N LEU A 116 -13.63 0.27 -6.39
CA LEU A 116 -12.69 -0.83 -6.07
C LEU A 116 -13.07 -2.14 -6.77
N LYS A 117 -14.36 -2.52 -6.76
CA LYS A 117 -14.84 -3.70 -7.49
C LYS A 117 -14.45 -3.64 -8.97
N ARG A 118 -14.74 -2.51 -9.62
CA ARG A 118 -14.39 -2.30 -11.04
C ARG A 118 -12.87 -2.42 -11.23
N LEU A 119 -12.07 -1.72 -10.44
CA LEU A 119 -10.61 -1.75 -10.55
C LEU A 119 -10.05 -3.17 -10.37
N CYS A 120 -10.60 -3.96 -9.44
CA CYS A 120 -10.19 -5.34 -9.20
C CYS A 120 -10.45 -6.26 -10.41
N SER A 121 -11.52 -5.99 -11.18
CA SER A 121 -11.84 -6.74 -12.40
C SER A 121 -10.96 -6.41 -13.61
N LEU A 122 -10.25 -5.28 -13.59
CA LEU A 122 -9.37 -4.88 -14.69
C LEU A 122 -8.12 -5.76 -14.74
N ASN A 123 -7.67 -6.03 -15.97
CA ASN A 123 -6.35 -6.62 -16.20
C ASN A 123 -5.24 -5.56 -15.95
N PRO A 124 -3.96 -5.95 -15.81
CA PRO A 124 -2.89 -5.00 -15.49
C PRO A 124 -2.74 -3.82 -16.47
N GLY A 125 -2.94 -4.05 -17.77
CA GLY A 125 -2.85 -3.00 -18.78
C GLY A 125 -4.01 -2.00 -18.70
N GLU A 126 -5.24 -2.50 -18.57
CA GLU A 126 -6.43 -1.67 -18.37
C GLU A 126 -6.37 -0.88 -17.06
N LEU A 127 -5.87 -1.51 -16.00
CA LEU A 127 -5.70 -0.87 -14.69
C LEU A 127 -4.72 0.30 -14.78
N PHE A 128 -3.61 0.11 -15.50
CA PHE A 128 -2.64 1.16 -15.73
C PHE A 128 -3.21 2.32 -16.56
N GLU A 129 -3.92 2.02 -17.64
CA GLU A 129 -4.59 3.04 -18.46
C GLU A 129 -5.64 3.85 -17.68
N GLU A 130 -6.44 3.18 -16.85
CA GLU A 130 -7.39 3.84 -15.95
C GLU A 130 -6.66 4.72 -14.92
N ALA A 131 -5.54 4.23 -14.36
CA ALA A 131 -4.72 5.00 -13.43
C ALA A 131 -4.12 6.25 -14.09
N ILE A 132 -3.71 6.20 -15.37
CA ILE A 132 -3.23 7.39 -16.09
C ILE A 132 -4.37 8.40 -16.29
N LYS A 133 -5.58 7.94 -16.63
CA LYS A 133 -6.69 8.82 -17.02
C LYS A 133 -7.42 9.43 -15.82
N ASN A 134 -7.45 8.74 -14.69
CA ASN A 134 -8.29 9.11 -13.56
C ASN A 134 -7.50 9.16 -12.25
N LYS A 135 -7.36 10.38 -11.71
CA LYS A 135 -6.68 10.65 -10.45
C LYS A 135 -7.26 9.86 -9.28
N SER A 136 -8.59 9.78 -9.17
CA SER A 136 -9.24 9.06 -8.07
C SER A 136 -8.98 7.56 -8.16
N SER A 137 -8.97 7.00 -9.38
CA SER A 137 -8.57 5.61 -9.61
C SER A 137 -7.10 5.38 -9.24
N ALA A 138 -6.19 6.26 -9.66
CA ALA A 138 -4.77 6.18 -9.29
C ALA A 138 -4.56 6.20 -7.77
N LEU A 139 -5.27 7.08 -7.05
CA LEU A 139 -5.23 7.14 -5.60
C LEU A 139 -5.72 5.83 -4.96
N LEU A 140 -6.86 5.30 -5.41
CA LEU A 140 -7.40 4.02 -4.90
C LEU A 140 -6.46 2.85 -5.18
N ILE A 141 -5.82 2.82 -6.35
CA ILE A 141 -4.83 1.80 -6.70
C ILE A 141 -3.62 1.90 -5.76
N ALA A 142 -3.10 3.11 -5.52
CA ALA A 142 -1.96 3.33 -4.63
C ALA A 142 -2.27 3.02 -3.15
N GLN A 143 -3.53 3.18 -2.73
CA GLN A 143 -3.99 2.83 -1.37
C GLN A 143 -4.28 1.33 -1.19
N THR A 144 -4.44 0.56 -2.28
CA THR A 144 -4.89 -0.84 -2.23
C THR A 144 -3.76 -1.80 -2.66
N PRO A 145 -3.19 -2.62 -1.75
CA PRO A 145 -2.04 -3.48 -2.03
C PRO A 145 -2.24 -4.42 -3.23
N GLU A 146 -3.40 -5.06 -3.36
CA GLU A 146 -3.71 -6.02 -4.42
C GLU A 146 -3.74 -5.36 -5.81
N LEU A 147 -4.20 -4.11 -5.88
CA LEU A 147 -4.24 -3.32 -7.11
C LEU A 147 -2.85 -2.77 -7.44
N SER A 148 -2.18 -2.15 -6.47
CA SER A 148 -0.84 -1.61 -6.69
C SER A 148 0.14 -2.69 -7.13
N ALA A 149 0.04 -3.93 -6.63
CA ALA A 149 0.86 -5.07 -7.05
C ALA A 149 0.76 -5.41 -8.55
N LYS A 150 -0.36 -5.09 -9.21
CA LYS A 150 -0.55 -5.28 -10.65
C LYS A 150 0.15 -4.20 -11.50
N ILE A 151 0.51 -3.05 -10.91
CA ILE A 151 1.24 -1.97 -11.58
C ILE A 151 2.74 -2.18 -11.40
N THR A 152 3.52 -2.15 -12.48
CA THR A 152 4.98 -2.33 -12.39
C THR A 152 5.65 -1.08 -11.80
N SER A 153 6.82 -1.23 -11.20
CA SER A 153 7.50 -0.08 -10.57
C SER A 153 7.89 1.01 -11.59
N SER A 154 8.22 0.61 -12.83
CA SER A 154 8.55 1.54 -13.92
C SER A 154 7.35 2.39 -14.38
N GLN A 155 6.13 1.98 -14.05
CA GLN A 155 4.90 2.69 -14.39
C GLN A 155 4.52 3.77 -13.36
N PHE A 156 5.10 3.75 -12.16
CA PHE A 156 4.70 4.62 -11.05
C PHE A 156 4.78 6.10 -11.39
N THR A 157 5.81 6.52 -12.14
CA THR A 157 6.07 7.93 -12.42
C THR A 157 5.09 8.54 -13.42
N GLN A 158 4.26 7.69 -14.05
CA GLN A 158 3.25 8.08 -15.05
C GLN A 158 1.85 8.24 -14.44
N ILE A 159 1.60 7.69 -13.25
CA ILE A 159 0.27 7.68 -12.60
C ILE A 159 0.18 8.62 -11.39
N THR A 160 1.12 9.55 -11.26
CA THR A 160 1.21 10.44 -10.10
C THR A 160 0.19 11.56 -10.09
N HIS A 161 -0.32 11.95 -11.26
CA HIS A 161 -1.18 13.14 -11.46
C HIS A 161 -0.62 14.44 -10.86
N LYS A 162 0.70 14.50 -10.62
CA LYS A 162 1.35 15.57 -9.84
C LYS A 162 0.71 15.81 -8.46
N ASP A 163 0.06 14.79 -7.92
CA ASP A 163 -0.61 14.84 -6.63
C ASP A 163 0.34 14.37 -5.51
N ALA A 164 0.47 15.19 -4.46
CA ALA A 164 1.41 14.92 -3.37
C ALA A 164 1.07 13.64 -2.59
N GLU A 165 -0.21 13.31 -2.41
CA GLU A 165 -0.62 12.09 -1.71
C GLU A 165 -0.27 10.86 -2.54
N ILE A 166 -0.58 10.87 -3.84
CA ILE A 166 -0.26 9.77 -4.76
C ILE A 166 1.25 9.56 -4.83
N VAL A 167 2.04 10.63 -5.00
CA VAL A 167 3.51 10.55 -5.05
C VAL A 167 4.06 9.88 -3.78
N LYS A 168 3.58 10.28 -2.59
CA LYS A 168 4.00 9.68 -1.32
C LYS A 168 3.61 8.21 -1.19
N LEU A 169 2.38 7.85 -1.59
CA LEU A 169 1.93 6.46 -1.58
C LEU A 169 2.76 5.58 -2.52
N LEU A 170 3.09 6.07 -3.71
CA LEU A 170 3.93 5.35 -4.66
C LEU A 170 5.36 5.17 -4.14
N ALA A 171 5.93 6.18 -3.47
CA ALA A 171 7.24 6.05 -2.81
C ALA A 171 7.20 5.00 -1.68
N LEU A 172 6.12 4.95 -0.89
CA LEU A 172 5.91 3.93 0.14
C LEU A 172 5.79 2.52 -0.46
N ILE A 173 5.07 2.37 -1.56
CA ILE A 173 4.96 1.09 -2.26
C ILE A 173 6.33 0.68 -2.81
N LEU A 174 7.03 1.60 -3.48
CA LEU A 174 8.34 1.34 -4.08
C LEU A 174 9.37 0.90 -3.03
N MET A 175 9.36 1.52 -1.85
CA MET A 175 10.24 1.15 -0.74
C MET A 175 10.04 -0.30 -0.25
N LYS A 176 8.80 -0.80 -0.31
CA LYS A 176 8.48 -2.19 0.07
C LYS A 176 8.77 -3.21 -1.03
N ARG A 177 9.00 -2.74 -2.26
CA ARG A 177 9.32 -3.61 -3.40
C ARG A 177 10.79 -3.96 -3.42
N GLU A 178 11.08 -4.95 -4.25
CA GLU A 178 12.44 -5.35 -4.52
C GLU A 178 13.25 -4.20 -5.15
N TYR A 179 14.39 -3.90 -4.54
CA TYR A 179 15.27 -2.84 -5.03
C TYR A 179 16.02 -3.32 -6.27
N SER A 180 15.76 -2.67 -7.40
CA SER A 180 16.34 -2.97 -8.71
C SER A 180 17.16 -1.80 -9.25
N PHE A 181 17.86 -2.00 -10.38
CA PHE A 181 18.62 -0.95 -11.05
C PHE A 181 17.79 0.26 -11.49
N ALA A 182 16.49 0.08 -11.76
CA ALA A 182 15.59 1.17 -12.13
C ALA A 182 15.06 1.95 -10.90
N THR A 183 15.17 1.37 -9.70
CA THR A 183 14.58 1.93 -8.47
C THR A 183 15.12 3.31 -8.10
N PRO A 184 16.44 3.60 -8.17
CA PRO A 184 16.97 4.94 -7.91
C PRO A 184 16.38 5.99 -8.87
N THR A 185 16.25 5.67 -10.16
CA THR A 185 15.68 6.57 -11.17
C THR A 185 14.22 6.88 -10.88
N ILE A 186 13.44 5.87 -10.49
CA ILE A 186 12.03 6.06 -10.11
C ILE A 186 11.93 6.96 -8.87
N PHE A 187 12.75 6.74 -7.82
CA PHE A 187 12.78 7.64 -6.65
C PHE A 187 13.17 9.07 -7.02
N ALA A 188 14.15 9.25 -7.92
CA ALA A 188 14.55 10.57 -8.40
C ALA A 188 13.41 11.28 -9.14
N GLU A 189 12.71 10.57 -10.03
CA GLU A 189 11.54 11.10 -10.74
C GLU A 189 10.40 11.46 -9.76
N LEU A 190 10.13 10.62 -8.75
CA LEU A 190 9.13 10.94 -7.72
C LEU A 190 9.51 12.20 -6.92
N LYS A 191 10.80 12.39 -6.58
CA LYS A 191 11.29 13.61 -5.90
C LYS A 191 11.11 14.86 -6.78
N LEU A 192 11.32 14.75 -8.09
CA LEU A 192 11.09 15.87 -9.02
C LEU A 192 9.62 16.26 -9.11
N GLN A 193 8.72 15.30 -8.91
CA GLN A 193 7.27 15.52 -8.92
C GLN A 193 6.70 15.95 -7.56
N ALA A 194 7.50 15.92 -6.50
CA ALA A 194 7.11 16.39 -5.18
C ALA A 194 7.07 17.93 -5.13
N GLN A 195 5.99 18.47 -4.57
CA GLN A 195 5.73 19.92 -4.58
C GLN A 195 6.45 20.67 -3.46
N THR A 196 6.71 20.01 -2.33
CA THR A 196 7.32 20.63 -1.14
C THR A 196 8.65 19.99 -0.79
N GLU A 197 9.53 20.73 -0.10
CA GLU A 197 10.78 20.18 0.43
C GLU A 197 10.52 19.07 1.46
N GLY A 198 9.43 19.16 2.24
CA GLY A 198 9.02 18.10 3.15
C GLY A 198 8.68 16.79 2.44
N ASP A 199 7.96 16.86 1.31
CA ASP A 199 7.66 15.68 0.50
C ASP A 199 8.92 15.10 -0.15
N LYS A 200 9.85 15.95 -0.62
CA LYS A 200 11.14 15.49 -1.15
C LYS A 200 11.97 14.76 -0.09
N PHE A 201 12.02 15.30 1.13
CA PHE A 201 12.68 14.68 2.27
C PHE A 201 12.03 13.33 2.60
N PHE A 202 10.71 13.27 2.70
CA PHE A 202 9.98 12.02 2.90
C PHE A 202 10.35 10.96 1.86
N ILE A 203 10.37 11.30 0.57
CA ILE A 203 10.73 10.35 -0.49
C ILE A 203 12.19 9.90 -0.35
N ALA A 204 13.11 10.79 0.03
CA ALA A 204 14.51 10.43 0.28
C ALA A 204 14.67 9.49 1.48
N GLU A 205 13.87 9.65 2.54
CA GLU A 205 13.82 8.69 3.65
C GLU A 205 13.35 7.31 3.18
N LYS A 206 12.32 7.26 2.32
CA LYS A 206 11.82 5.98 1.78
C LYS A 206 12.81 5.29 0.86
N GLU A 207 13.58 6.04 0.10
CA GLU A 207 14.70 5.47 -0.65
C GLU A 207 15.77 4.88 0.28
N ASN A 208 16.14 5.61 1.35
CA ASN A 208 17.10 5.11 2.34
C ASN A 208 16.61 3.85 3.06
N GLU A 209 15.32 3.76 3.40
CA GLU A 209 14.72 2.55 3.97
C GLU A 209 14.82 1.36 3.00
N ALA A 210 14.50 1.58 1.72
CA ALA A 210 14.60 0.56 0.68
C ALA A 210 16.05 0.06 0.49
N VAL A 211 17.01 0.99 0.47
CA VAL A 211 18.44 0.66 0.39
C VAL A 211 18.94 -0.02 1.67
N SER A 212 18.46 0.38 2.84
CA SER A 212 18.81 -0.29 4.10
C SER A 212 18.42 -1.76 4.08
N TYR A 213 17.22 -2.07 3.61
CA TYR A 213 16.76 -3.45 3.43
C TYR A 213 17.62 -4.23 2.43
N LEU A 214 18.00 -3.60 1.32
CA LEU A 214 18.95 -4.15 0.36
C LEU A 214 20.30 -4.48 1.01
N LEU A 215 20.89 -3.54 1.76
CA LEU A 215 22.18 -3.72 2.42
C LEU A 215 22.15 -4.84 3.47
N LEU A 216 21.06 -4.96 4.24
CA LEU A 216 20.86 -6.06 5.19
C LEU A 216 20.84 -7.42 4.49
N LYS A 217 20.17 -7.53 3.34
CA LYS A 217 20.17 -8.76 2.52
C LYS A 217 21.58 -9.09 2.01
N ILE A 218 22.31 -8.11 1.50
CA ILE A 218 23.71 -8.29 1.05
C ILE A 218 24.57 -8.78 2.22
N LYS A 219 24.45 -8.14 3.39
CA LYS A 219 25.17 -8.53 4.60
C LYS A 219 24.89 -9.97 5.00
N HIS A 220 23.61 -10.34 5.10
CA HIS A 220 23.21 -11.70 5.46
C HIS A 220 23.77 -12.75 4.50
N TYR A 221 23.76 -12.47 3.19
CA TYR A 221 24.36 -13.36 2.19
C TYR A 221 25.88 -13.50 2.37
N LEU A 222 26.59 -12.39 2.55
CA LEU A 222 28.04 -12.42 2.80
C LEU A 222 28.36 -13.21 4.07
N ASP A 223 27.61 -12.99 5.15
CA ASP A 223 27.77 -13.71 6.41
C ASP A 223 27.56 -15.22 6.24
N LYS A 224 26.54 -15.63 5.48
CA LYS A 224 26.30 -17.04 5.15
C LYS A 224 27.45 -17.64 4.34
N LYS A 225 27.97 -16.93 3.33
CA LYS A 225 29.09 -17.42 2.50
C LYS A 225 30.39 -17.53 3.30
N ILE A 226 30.65 -16.58 4.18
CA ILE A 226 31.78 -16.60 5.10
C ILE A 226 31.65 -17.78 6.08
N ALA A 227 30.46 -18.03 6.63
CA ALA A 227 30.19 -19.16 7.52
C ALA A 227 30.38 -20.51 6.82
N GLN A 228 29.95 -20.64 5.56
CA GLN A 228 30.19 -21.84 4.74
C GLN A 228 31.69 -22.07 4.51
N ALA A 229 32.45 -21.02 4.15
CA ALA A 229 33.90 -21.10 4.00
C ALA A 229 34.61 -21.56 5.29
N LEU A 230 34.10 -21.18 6.47
CA LEU A 230 34.62 -21.63 7.77
C LEU A 230 34.40 -23.12 8.03
N GLN A 231 33.26 -23.64 7.61
CA GLN A 231 32.83 -25.01 7.89
C GLN A 231 33.48 -26.00 6.93
N GLU A 232 33.48 -25.69 5.63
CA GLU A 232 33.87 -26.63 4.57
C GLU A 232 35.37 -26.57 4.23
N LYS A 233 36.13 -25.59 4.75
CA LYS A 233 37.51 -25.26 4.33
C LYS A 233 37.65 -25.06 2.80
N THR A 234 36.54 -24.81 2.11
CA THR A 234 36.51 -24.48 0.68
C THR A 234 36.69 -22.96 0.51
N THR A 235 37.14 -22.53 -0.66
CA THR A 235 37.09 -21.12 -1.08
C THR A 235 35.84 -20.92 -1.95
N PRO A 236 34.65 -20.62 -1.38
CA PRO A 236 33.39 -20.50 -2.12
C PRO A 236 33.27 -19.13 -2.81
N TRP A 237 34.41 -18.54 -3.20
CA TRP A 237 34.45 -17.25 -3.87
C TRP A 237 34.39 -17.53 -5.37
N ALA A 238 33.19 -17.65 -5.93
CA ALA A 238 33.00 -17.65 -7.40
C ALA A 238 33.61 -16.40 -8.05
N LEU A 239 33.77 -15.33 -7.27
CA LEU A 239 34.47 -14.08 -7.59
C LEU A 239 35.97 -14.19 -7.25
N GLY A 240 36.68 -15.11 -7.92
CA GLY A 240 38.11 -15.41 -7.67
C GLY A 240 39.10 -14.25 -7.84
N TYR A 241 38.65 -13.02 -8.08
CA TYR A 241 39.46 -11.91 -8.59
C TYR A 241 39.32 -10.57 -7.84
N PHE A 242 39.09 -10.56 -6.52
CA PHE A 242 39.39 -9.35 -5.72
C PHE A 242 40.76 -9.45 -5.05
N GLY A 243 41.82 -9.38 -5.85
CA GLY A 243 43.19 -9.08 -5.39
C GLY A 243 43.72 -9.93 -4.22
N SER A 244 44.59 -9.31 -3.41
CA SER A 244 45.28 -9.95 -2.30
C SER A 244 44.31 -10.50 -1.24
N ARG A 245 44.59 -11.73 -0.80
CA ARG A 245 43.83 -12.45 0.23
C ARG A 245 44.00 -11.76 1.59
N HIS A 246 42.90 -11.23 2.13
CA HIS A 246 42.85 -10.65 3.47
C HIS A 246 42.29 -11.66 4.46
N LYS A 247 42.76 -11.61 5.71
CA LYS A 247 42.26 -12.51 6.77
C LYS A 247 41.15 -11.82 7.54
N LEU A 248 39.91 -12.30 7.37
CA LEU A 248 38.82 -11.99 8.29
C LEU A 248 38.98 -12.86 9.55
N THR A 249 38.99 -12.22 10.72
CA THR A 249 39.03 -12.90 12.02
C THR A 249 37.60 -13.01 12.54
N ILE A 250 37.12 -14.24 12.75
CA ILE A 250 35.80 -14.52 13.33
C ILE A 250 36.01 -15.47 14.51
N GLY A 251 35.86 -14.95 15.73
CA GLY A 251 36.31 -15.63 16.93
C GLY A 251 37.80 -15.96 16.84
N GLU A 252 38.16 -17.23 17.02
CA GLU A 252 39.56 -17.71 16.93
C GLU A 252 39.99 -18.12 15.52
N LYS A 253 39.06 -18.16 14.55
CA LYS A 253 39.33 -18.64 13.19
C LYS A 253 39.64 -17.49 12.24
N LYS A 254 40.65 -17.68 11.40
CA LYS A 254 41.04 -16.74 10.33
C LYS A 254 40.67 -17.32 8.97
N ILE A 255 39.87 -16.60 8.20
CA ILE A 255 39.47 -16.99 6.84
C ILE A 255 40.12 -16.05 5.87
N SER A 256 40.75 -16.62 4.83
CA SER A 256 41.19 -15.85 3.70
C SER A 256 40.01 -15.47 2.81
N VAL A 257 39.71 -14.18 2.73
CA VAL A 257 38.70 -13.61 1.83
C VAL A 257 39.34 -12.64 0.84
N PRO A 258 38.74 -12.47 -0.35
CA PRO A 258 39.19 -11.44 -1.30
C PRO A 258 39.06 -10.02 -0.71
N GLN A 259 39.95 -9.10 -1.08
CA GLN A 259 39.99 -7.74 -0.51
C GLN A 259 38.67 -6.98 -0.66
N GLY A 260 38.01 -7.11 -1.82
CA GLY A 260 36.71 -6.49 -2.05
C GLY A 260 35.65 -6.98 -1.07
N ILE A 261 35.64 -8.28 -0.74
CA ILE A 261 34.70 -8.83 0.25
C ILE A 261 35.01 -8.30 1.66
N TYR A 262 36.30 -8.17 2.01
CA TYR A 262 36.72 -7.57 3.27
C TYR A 262 36.26 -6.11 3.41
N GLU A 263 36.47 -5.29 2.38
CA GLU A 263 36.06 -3.89 2.36
C GLU A 263 34.54 -3.73 2.39
N LEU A 264 33.79 -4.52 1.62
CA LEU A 264 32.32 -4.52 1.62
C LEU A 264 31.76 -4.93 2.98
N LYS A 265 32.32 -5.97 3.61
CA LYS A 265 31.91 -6.42 4.95
C LYS A 265 32.16 -5.35 6.01
N ARG A 266 33.33 -4.71 5.96
CA ARG A 266 33.67 -3.60 6.87
C ARG A 266 32.71 -2.41 6.72
N LEU A 267 32.30 -2.08 5.49
CA LEU A 267 31.29 -1.04 5.23
C LEU A 267 29.91 -1.41 5.81
N LEU A 268 29.50 -2.67 5.68
CA LEU A 268 28.21 -3.17 6.18
C LEU A 268 28.16 -3.38 7.70
N ASP A 269 29.31 -3.48 8.37
CA ASP A 269 29.41 -3.65 9.82
C ASP A 269 29.45 -2.32 10.61
N HIS A 270 29.57 -1.17 9.92
CA HIS A 270 29.53 0.17 10.53
C HIS A 270 28.39 1.05 9.96
N PRO A 271 27.11 0.63 10.07
CA PRO A 271 25.99 1.36 9.48
C PRO A 271 25.74 2.73 10.13
N GLY A 272 26.25 3.00 11.33
CA GLY A 272 25.96 4.23 12.08
C GLY A 272 26.62 5.51 11.57
N ASN A 273 27.55 5.43 10.62
CA ASN A 273 28.35 6.59 10.18
C ASN A 273 27.95 7.14 8.80
N HIS A 274 27.07 6.46 8.06
CA HIS A 274 26.69 6.81 6.68
C HIS A 274 25.23 6.48 6.41
N LEU A 275 24.57 7.30 5.59
CA LEU A 275 23.23 6.96 5.11
C LEU A 275 23.29 5.71 4.21
N PRO A 276 22.25 4.85 4.21
CA PRO A 276 22.22 3.64 3.38
C PRO A 276 22.56 3.88 1.90
N VAL A 277 22.01 4.93 1.29
CA VAL A 277 22.30 5.31 -0.11
C VAL A 277 23.80 5.63 -0.33
N GLU A 278 24.46 6.24 0.65
CA GLU A 278 25.90 6.53 0.57
C GLU A 278 26.74 5.26 0.66
N ILE A 279 26.34 4.31 1.51
CA ILE A 279 26.99 3.00 1.61
C ILE A 279 26.87 2.27 0.28
N LEU A 280 25.66 2.21 -0.30
CA LEU A 280 25.43 1.60 -1.61
C LEU A 280 26.27 2.26 -2.71
N SER A 281 26.32 3.60 -2.74
CA SER A 281 27.11 4.36 -3.71
C SER A 281 28.61 4.08 -3.57
N LYS A 282 29.13 4.01 -2.33
CA LYS A 282 30.54 3.64 -2.07
C LYS A 282 30.85 2.22 -2.54
N MET A 283 29.95 1.27 -2.29
CA MET A 283 30.08 -0.10 -2.77
C MET A 283 30.13 -0.14 -4.31
N GLN A 284 29.22 0.57 -4.99
CA GLN A 284 29.19 0.66 -6.46
C GLN A 284 30.47 1.29 -7.02
N ASN A 285 30.95 2.40 -6.43
CA ASN A 285 32.16 3.10 -6.87
C ASN A 285 33.42 2.27 -6.69
N MET A 286 33.55 1.58 -5.55
CA MET A 286 34.65 0.64 -5.28
C MET A 286 34.74 -0.42 -6.37
N LEU A 287 33.59 -0.98 -6.75
CA LEU A 287 33.50 -2.01 -7.78
C LEU A 287 33.79 -1.47 -9.18
N HIS A 288 33.27 -0.28 -9.50
CA HIS A 288 33.53 0.37 -10.77
C HIS A 288 35.03 0.71 -10.94
N LYS A 289 35.67 1.25 -9.90
CA LYS A 289 37.12 1.52 -9.91
C LYS A 289 37.92 0.23 -10.13
N LYS A 290 37.54 -0.86 -9.46
CA LYS A 290 38.18 -2.18 -9.65
C LYS A 290 37.97 -2.76 -11.04
N ASN A 291 36.82 -2.51 -11.67
CA ASN A 291 36.57 -2.88 -13.06
C ASN A 291 37.50 -2.12 -14.03
N ILE A 292 37.63 -0.81 -13.86
CA ILE A 292 38.52 0.03 -14.70
C ILE A 292 39.99 -0.38 -14.52
N GLU A 293 40.43 -0.63 -13.29
CA GLU A 293 41.81 -1.04 -12.97
C GLU A 293 42.17 -2.38 -13.61
N ASN A 294 41.22 -3.33 -13.67
CA ASN A 294 41.48 -4.70 -14.13
C ASN A 294 41.02 -4.97 -15.58
N LYS A 295 40.35 -4.02 -16.25
CA LYS A 295 39.74 -4.15 -17.59
C LYS A 295 38.86 -5.41 -17.76
N ASP A 296 38.15 -5.80 -16.71
CA ASP A 296 37.42 -7.07 -16.67
C ASP A 296 35.91 -6.82 -16.52
N GLU A 297 35.24 -6.61 -17.65
CA GLU A 297 33.77 -6.44 -17.72
C GLU A 297 33.01 -7.64 -17.12
N SER A 298 33.65 -8.80 -17.01
CA SER A 298 33.04 -9.98 -16.39
C SER A 298 32.79 -9.76 -14.89
N LEU A 299 33.60 -8.96 -14.18
CA LEU A 299 33.42 -8.66 -12.75
C LEU A 299 32.22 -7.75 -12.49
N PHE A 300 32.08 -6.68 -13.29
CA PHE A 300 30.94 -5.78 -13.17
C PHE A 300 29.64 -6.50 -13.57
N THR A 301 29.71 -7.38 -14.57
CA THR A 301 28.60 -8.23 -15.00
C THR A 301 28.26 -9.29 -13.95
N GLN A 302 29.25 -9.92 -13.30
CA GLN A 302 29.03 -10.88 -12.21
C GLN A 302 28.47 -10.24 -10.95
N PHE A 303 28.85 -8.99 -10.63
CA PHE A 303 28.25 -8.26 -9.52
C PHE A 303 26.84 -7.75 -9.87
N LYS A 304 26.61 -7.30 -11.11
CA LYS A 304 25.26 -7.01 -11.62
C LYS A 304 24.37 -8.26 -11.59
N ARG A 305 24.93 -9.42 -11.97
CA ARG A 305 24.28 -10.73 -11.86
C ARG A 305 24.08 -11.13 -10.41
N LEU A 306 25.03 -10.86 -9.50
CA LEU A 306 24.89 -11.13 -8.07
C LEU A 306 23.76 -10.28 -7.48
N ILE A 307 23.68 -8.99 -7.80
CA ILE A 307 22.55 -8.15 -7.43
C ILE A 307 21.26 -8.70 -8.06
N SER A 308 21.25 -9.01 -9.36
CA SER A 308 20.05 -9.54 -10.05
C SER A 308 19.60 -10.91 -9.51
N LEU A 309 20.54 -11.78 -9.10
CA LEU A 309 20.31 -13.09 -8.50
C LEU A 309 19.85 -12.98 -7.05
N LEU A 310 20.39 -12.02 -6.30
CA LEU A 310 19.99 -11.75 -4.91
C LEU A 310 18.62 -11.08 -4.82
N PHE A 311 18.17 -10.44 -5.91
CA PHE A 311 16.97 -9.60 -5.93
C PHE A 311 15.99 -9.91 -7.09
N GLY A 312 15.77 -11.19 -7.39
CA GLY A 312 14.53 -11.69 -8.00
C GLY A 312 14.30 -11.47 -9.51
N TYR A 313 14.69 -12.44 -10.33
CA TYR A 313 13.90 -12.83 -11.51
C TYR A 313 13.46 -14.29 -11.33
N ARG A 314 12.17 -14.57 -11.52
CA ARG A 314 11.60 -15.93 -11.44
C ARG A 314 12.32 -16.89 -12.40
N GLN A 315 12.53 -18.12 -11.93
CA GLN A 315 13.08 -19.28 -12.62
C GLN A 315 12.52 -19.45 -14.04
N SER A 316 13.38 -19.42 -15.07
CA SER A 316 13.11 -20.08 -16.36
C SER A 316 14.27 -21.02 -16.70
N GLN A 317 13.95 -22.12 -17.40
CA GLN A 317 14.96 -23.06 -17.92
C GLN A 317 15.92 -22.39 -18.93
N GLU A 318 15.58 -21.22 -19.47
CA GLU A 318 16.47 -20.45 -20.36
C GLU A 318 17.63 -19.80 -19.59
N THR A 319 17.43 -19.40 -18.33
CA THR A 319 18.53 -18.88 -17.50
C THR A 319 19.57 -19.98 -17.22
N SER A 320 19.13 -21.24 -17.06
CA SER A 320 20.05 -22.38 -16.96
C SER A 320 20.84 -22.62 -18.25
N LYS A 321 20.24 -22.41 -19.43
CA LYS A 321 20.91 -22.56 -20.72
C LYS A 321 21.86 -21.40 -21.04
N GLU A 322 21.59 -20.19 -20.58
CA GLU A 322 22.52 -19.05 -20.68
C GLU A 322 23.73 -19.24 -19.76
N TYR A 323 23.54 -19.79 -18.54
CA TYR A 323 24.65 -20.21 -17.69
C TYR A 323 25.46 -21.33 -18.34
N GLU A 324 24.79 -22.31 -18.95
CA GLU A 324 25.43 -23.44 -19.65
C GLU A 324 26.16 -23.00 -20.94
N TYR A 325 25.61 -22.04 -21.69
CA TYR A 325 26.27 -21.42 -22.86
C TYR A 325 27.54 -20.65 -22.47
N LEU A 326 27.48 -19.88 -21.39
CA LEU A 326 28.63 -19.15 -20.87
C LEU A 326 29.69 -20.08 -20.25
N GLU A 327 29.26 -21.20 -19.67
CA GLU A 327 30.12 -22.29 -19.18
C GLU A 327 30.83 -23.03 -20.34
N GLN A 328 30.14 -23.25 -21.47
CA GLN A 328 30.76 -23.84 -22.67
C GLN A 328 31.72 -22.90 -23.40
N VAL A 329 31.46 -21.60 -23.40
CA VAL A 329 32.36 -20.58 -23.97
C VAL A 329 33.61 -20.41 -23.09
N THR A 330 33.48 -20.46 -21.76
CA THR A 330 34.62 -20.37 -20.83
C THR A 330 35.47 -21.64 -20.77
N LEU A 331 34.87 -22.82 -21.02
CA LEU A 331 35.59 -24.09 -21.20
C LEU A 331 36.19 -24.28 -22.61
N GLY A 332 36.05 -23.29 -23.50
CA GLY A 332 36.61 -23.32 -24.85
C GLY A 332 35.90 -24.28 -25.82
N GLY A 333 34.73 -24.82 -25.47
CA GLY A 333 33.94 -25.71 -26.32
C GLY A 333 33.21 -25.00 -27.46
N ARG A 334 33.09 -23.66 -27.40
CA ARG A 334 32.64 -22.79 -28.49
C ARG A 334 33.45 -21.50 -28.52
N ALA A 335 33.85 -21.05 -29.70
CA ALA A 335 34.47 -19.76 -29.89
C ALA A 335 33.43 -18.64 -29.89
N ILE A 336 33.80 -17.50 -29.30
CA ILE A 336 33.05 -16.25 -29.40
C ILE A 336 33.28 -15.70 -30.81
N PRO A 337 32.24 -15.31 -31.57
CA PRO A 337 32.42 -14.62 -32.85
C PRO A 337 33.26 -13.36 -32.74
#